data_AF-E3HU89-F1
#
_entry.id   AF-E3HU89-F1
#
_cell.length_a   1.000
_cell.length_b   1.000
_cell.length_c   1.000
_cell.angle_alpha   90.00
_cell.angle_beta   90.00
_cell.angle_gamma   90.00
#
_symmetry.space_group_name_H-M   'P 1'
#
loop_
_entity.id
_entity.type
_entity.pdbx_description
1 polymer ?
#
loop_
_entity_poly.entity_id
_entity_poly.type
_entity_poly.pdbx_seq_one_letter_code
_entity_poly.pdbx_strand_id
1 'polypeptide(L)'
;MAPNTSFPVNGASDNLWDEYAKFHEACSGVLDRVEQHRDSGIALSESELSELRTMVLNLNAFGRVLHGKRAREMRQLADRAERVLGHVEASPRAQIKEESESEDNSAAVTG
;
A
#
# COMPACT_ATOMS: atom_id res chain seq x y z
N MET A 1 -1.16 18.27 48.11
CA MET A 1 -0.45 18.50 46.84
C MET A 1 -1.37 18.04 45.71
N ALA A 2 -1.70 18.92 44.76
CA ALA A 2 -2.43 18.53 43.56
C ALA A 2 -1.42 18.07 42.49
N PRO A 3 -1.74 17.06 41.67
CA PRO A 3 -0.84 16.67 40.59
C PRO A 3 -0.91 17.72 39.49
N ASN A 4 0.24 18.29 39.16
CA ASN A 4 0.44 19.11 37.97
C ASN A 4 0.14 18.25 36.74
N THR A 5 -1.05 18.39 36.18
CA THR A 5 -1.33 17.92 34.82
C THR A 5 -0.68 18.90 33.85
N SER A 6 0.63 18.79 33.71
CA SER A 6 1.35 19.39 32.59
C SER A 6 1.01 18.58 31.33
N PHE A 7 -0.11 18.93 30.69
CA PHE A 7 -0.28 18.60 29.28
C PHE A 7 0.81 19.36 28.53
N PRO A 8 1.55 18.74 27.60
CA PRO A 8 2.43 19.51 26.74
C PRO A 8 1.55 20.45 25.92
N VAL A 9 1.60 21.74 26.26
CA VAL A 9 1.18 22.83 25.38
C VAL A 9 2.26 22.94 24.32
N ASN A 10 2.15 22.12 23.30
CA ASN A 10 2.91 22.22 22.05
C ASN A 10 1.96 21.69 20.99
N GLY A 11 1.09 22.52 20.47
CA GLY A 11 1.33 23.55 19.46
C GLY A 11 0.05 23.52 18.62
N ALA A 12 -0.35 24.64 18.01
CA ALA A 12 -1.63 24.79 17.31
C ALA A 12 -2.09 23.50 16.64
N SER A 13 -3.35 23.08 16.87
CA SER A 13 -3.93 21.97 16.11
C SER A 13 -3.67 22.26 14.64
N ASP A 14 -2.75 21.54 14.01
CA ASP A 14 -2.52 21.67 12.57
C ASP A 14 -3.91 21.56 11.95
N ASN A 15 -4.30 22.61 11.23
CA ASN A 15 -5.64 22.72 10.70
C ASN A 15 -5.94 21.42 9.96
N LEU A 16 -7.09 20.79 10.24
CA LEU A 16 -7.46 19.50 9.66
C LEU A 16 -7.30 19.50 8.12
N TRP A 17 -7.46 20.66 7.50
CA TRP A 17 -7.27 20.84 6.06
C TRP A 17 -5.82 20.83 5.61
N ASP A 18 -4.89 21.29 6.44
CA ASP A 18 -3.45 21.22 6.16
C ASP A 18 -3.00 19.76 6.28
N GLU A 19 -3.49 19.03 7.29
CA GLU A 19 -3.25 17.58 7.43
C GLU A 19 -3.84 16.80 6.26
N TYR A 20 -5.06 17.14 5.82
CA TYR A 20 -5.64 16.58 4.61
C TYR A 20 -4.76 16.82 3.38
N ALA A 21 -4.27 18.04 3.19
CA ALA A 21 -3.44 18.40 2.04
C ALA A 21 -2.11 17.63 2.05
N LYS A 22 -1.43 17.58 3.20
CA LYS A 22 -0.20 16.79 3.40
C LYS A 22 -0.44 15.31 3.11
N PHE A 23 -1.53 14.75 3.62
CA PHE A 23 -1.89 13.35 3.38
C PHE A 23 -2.14 13.07 1.90
N HIS A 24 -2.93 13.91 1.24
CA HIS A 24 -3.20 13.79 -0.20
C HIS A 24 -1.90 13.87 -1.02
N GLU A 25 -1.05 14.85 -0.73
CA GLU A 25 0.24 15.03 -1.40
C GLU A 25 1.17 13.80 -1.19
N ALA A 26 1.24 13.29 0.04
CA ALA A 26 2.04 12.10 0.35
C ALA A 26 1.56 10.87 -0.44
N CYS A 27 0.25 10.61 -0.46
CA CYS A 27 -0.33 9.52 -1.25
C CYS A 27 -0.07 9.69 -2.75
N SER A 28 -0.23 10.90 -3.29
CA SER A 28 0.09 11.19 -4.69
C SER A 28 1.56 10.90 -5.00
N GLY A 29 2.48 11.40 -4.17
CA GLY A 29 3.91 11.22 -4.38
C GLY A 29 4.37 9.76 -4.26
N VAL A 30 3.71 8.94 -3.42
CA VAL A 30 3.93 7.48 -3.41
C VAL A 30 3.51 6.87 -4.75
N LEU A 31 2.32 7.21 -5.25
CA LEU A 31 1.83 6.68 -6.53
C LEU A 31 2.71 7.12 -7.71
N ASP A 32 3.20 8.36 -7.72
CA ASP A 32 4.11 8.85 -8.76
C ASP A 32 5.40 8.00 -8.80
N ARG A 33 5.98 7.69 -7.64
CA ARG A 33 7.18 6.84 -7.55
C ARG A 33 6.91 5.40 -7.97
N VAL A 34 5.78 4.84 -7.54
CA VAL A 34 5.38 3.47 -7.89
C VAL A 34 5.15 3.33 -9.40
N GLU A 35 4.50 4.31 -10.03
CA GLU A 35 4.33 4.34 -11.48
C GLU A 35 5.67 4.49 -12.21
N GLN A 36 6.58 5.33 -11.70
CA GLN A 36 7.93 5.43 -12.25
C GLN A 36 8.72 4.12 -12.15
N HIS A 37 8.61 3.39 -11.03
CA HIS A 37 9.22 2.06 -10.89
C HIS A 37 8.67 1.09 -11.94
N ARG A 38 7.35 1.07 -12.10
CA ARG A 38 6.68 0.26 -13.13
C ARG A 38 7.15 0.61 -14.54
N ASP A 39 7.18 1.90 -14.90
CA ASP A 39 7.61 2.35 -16.23
C ASP A 39 9.09 2.02 -16.50
N SER A 40 9.88 1.90 -15.44
CA SER A 40 11.28 1.46 -15.48
C SER A 40 11.46 -0.07 -15.44
N GLY A 41 10.36 -0.83 -15.40
CA GLY A 41 10.39 -2.30 -15.32
C GLY A 41 10.81 -2.87 -13.96
N ILE A 42 10.84 -2.04 -12.91
CA ILE A 42 11.17 -2.45 -11.54
C ILE A 42 9.90 -3.00 -10.89
N ALA A 43 9.95 -4.26 -10.47
CA ALA A 43 8.85 -4.87 -9.72
C ALA A 43 8.82 -4.35 -8.28
N LEU A 44 7.60 -4.13 -7.76
CA LEU A 44 7.39 -3.84 -6.35
C LEU A 44 7.59 -5.11 -5.52
N SER A 45 8.17 -4.95 -4.34
CA SER A 45 8.22 -5.99 -3.31
C SER A 45 6.83 -6.29 -2.73
N GLU A 46 6.68 -7.46 -2.12
CA GLU A 46 5.42 -7.84 -1.44
C GLU A 46 5.04 -6.87 -0.30
N SER A 47 6.03 -6.30 0.41
CA SER A 47 5.78 -5.28 1.43
C SER A 47 5.21 -4.00 0.81
N GLU A 48 5.79 -3.52 -0.30
CA GLU A 48 5.28 -2.34 -1.02
C GLU A 48 3.87 -2.59 -1.57
N LEU A 49 3.59 -3.79 -2.08
CA LEU A 49 2.24 -4.18 -2.51
C LEU A 49 1.24 -4.21 -1.36
N SER A 50 1.64 -4.72 -0.19
CA SER A 50 0.80 -4.73 1.02
C SER A 50 0.50 -3.31 1.52
N GLU A 51 1.50 -2.42 1.50
CA GLU A 51 1.33 -1.02 1.84
C GLU A 51 0.39 -0.32 0.85
N LEU A 52 0.54 -0.58 -0.45
CA LEU A 52 -0.33 -0.03 -1.49
C LEU A 52 -1.79 -0.49 -1.32
N ARG A 53 -2.02 -1.76 -0.98
CA ARG A 53 -3.35 -2.29 -0.63
C ARG A 53 -3.94 -1.58 0.60
N THR A 54 -3.12 -1.36 1.62
CA THR A 54 -3.53 -0.61 2.82
C THR A 54 -3.89 0.83 2.48
N MET A 55 -3.11 1.47 1.61
CA MET A 55 -3.38 2.83 1.14
C MET A 55 -4.72 2.92 0.41
N VAL A 56 -5.04 1.96 -0.48
CA VAL A 56 -6.36 1.86 -1.14
C VAL A 56 -7.50 1.81 -0.12
N LEU A 57 -7.38 0.96 0.91
CA LEU A 57 -8.40 0.84 1.96
C LEU A 57 -8.60 2.16 2.69
N ASN A 58 -7.51 2.84 3.05
CA ASN A 58 -7.56 4.13 3.74
C ASN A 58 -8.16 5.23 2.88
N LEU A 59 -7.75 5.35 1.61
CA LEU A 59 -8.29 6.32 0.66
C LEU A 59 -9.79 6.13 0.46
N ASN A 60 -10.25 4.88 0.31
CA ASN A 60 -11.66 4.54 0.21
C ASN A 60 -12.43 4.88 1.50
N ALA A 61 -11.85 4.62 2.68
CA ALA A 61 -12.45 5.01 3.95
C ALA A 61 -12.60 6.53 4.08
N PHE A 62 -11.54 7.30 3.79
CA PHE A 62 -11.59 8.77 3.80
C PHE A 62 -12.56 9.32 2.76
N GLY A 63 -12.63 8.73 1.57
CA GLY A 63 -13.57 9.12 0.52
C GLY A 63 -15.05 8.95 0.90
N ARG A 64 -15.38 8.09 1.88
CA ARG A 64 -16.73 7.94 2.44
C ARG A 64 -17.07 8.98 3.50
N VAL A 65 -16.07 9.41 4.28
CA VAL A 65 -16.26 10.35 5.40
C VAL A 65 -16.18 11.80 4.92
N LEU A 66 -15.37 12.08 3.89
CA LEU A 66 -15.25 13.40 3.28
C LEU A 66 -16.40 13.68 2.30
N HIS A 67 -16.61 14.96 1.98
CA HIS A 67 -17.62 15.41 1.04
C HIS A 67 -17.04 16.28 -0.09
N GLY A 68 -17.81 16.39 -1.18
CA GLY A 68 -17.51 17.28 -2.30
C GLY A 68 -16.20 16.93 -3.01
N LYS A 69 -15.40 17.96 -3.29
CA LYS A 69 -14.13 17.86 -4.03
C LYS A 69 -13.17 16.87 -3.38
N ARG A 70 -13.00 16.95 -2.06
CA ARG A 70 -12.03 16.13 -1.30
C ARG A 70 -12.34 14.64 -1.35
N ALA A 71 -13.62 14.30 -1.27
CA ALA A 71 -14.08 12.92 -1.42
C ALA A 71 -13.77 12.36 -2.82
N ARG A 72 -13.90 13.20 -3.85
CA ARG A 72 -13.56 12.85 -5.23
C ARG A 72 -12.06 12.62 -5.39
N GLU A 73 -11.24 13.51 -4.83
CA GLU A 73 -9.78 13.40 -4.87
C GLU A 73 -9.28 12.10 -4.20
N MET A 74 -9.82 11.76 -3.02
CA MET A 74 -9.50 10.48 -2.37
C MET A 74 -9.87 9.26 -3.22
N ARG A 75 -11.06 9.27 -3.85
CA ARG A 75 -11.47 8.19 -4.77
C ARG A 75 -10.58 8.10 -6.00
N GLN A 76 -10.17 9.23 -6.57
CA GLN A 76 -9.25 9.24 -7.71
C GLN A 76 -7.89 8.63 -7.36
N LEU A 77 -7.35 8.92 -6.18
CA LEU A 77 -6.12 8.28 -5.71
C LEU A 77 -6.32 6.78 -5.46
N ALA A 78 -7.47 6.36 -4.91
CA ALA A 78 -7.80 4.95 -4.72
C ALA A 78 -7.88 4.20 -6.06
N ASP A 79 -8.62 4.74 -7.03
CA ASP A 79 -8.75 4.17 -8.38
C ASP A 79 -7.38 4.03 -9.07
N ARG A 80 -6.51 5.04 -8.89
CA ARG A 80 -5.15 5.04 -9.44
C ARG A 80 -4.29 3.93 -8.80
N ALA A 81 -4.34 3.80 -7.48
CA ALA A 81 -3.65 2.75 -6.74
C ALA A 81 -4.16 1.34 -7.10
N GLU A 82 -5.47 1.16 -7.29
CA GLU A 82 -6.07 -0.12 -7.71
C GLU A 82 -5.61 -0.54 -9.11
N ARG A 83 -5.48 0.40 -10.05
CA ARG A 83 -4.94 0.09 -11.39
C ARG A 83 -3.49 -0.38 -11.33
N VAL A 84 -2.68 0.21 -10.47
CA VAL A 84 -1.30 -0.23 -10.25
C VAL A 84 -1.29 -1.67 -9.73
N LEU A 85 -2.12 -1.98 -8.73
CA LEU A 85 -2.23 -3.34 -8.17
C LEU A 85 -2.73 -4.35 -9.21
N GLY A 86 -3.78 -4.02 -9.97
CA GLY A 86 -4.34 -4.91 -10.99
C GLY A 86 -3.36 -5.23 -12.13
N HIS A 87 -2.46 -4.30 -12.47
CA HIS A 87 -1.39 -4.56 -13.43
C HIS A 87 -0.30 -5.51 -12.88
N VAL A 88 -0.01 -5.44 -11.58
CA VAL A 88 0.94 -6.36 -10.94
C VAL A 88 0.36 -7.78 -10.89
N GLU A 89 -0.93 -7.91 -10.58
CA GLU A 89 -1.61 -9.21 -10.52
C GLU A 89 -1.84 -9.85 -11.91
N ALA A 90 -1.91 -9.03 -12.96
CA ALA A 90 -1.96 -9.48 -14.35
C ALA A 90 -0.56 -9.78 -14.95
N SER A 91 0.53 -9.40 -14.27
CA SER A 91 1.87 -9.79 -14.69
C SER A 91 2.04 -11.30 -14.46
N PRO A 92 2.49 -12.09 -15.44
CA PRO A 92 2.69 -13.52 -15.23
C PRO A 92 3.67 -13.68 -14.07
N ARG A 93 3.20 -14.25 -12.95
CA ARG A 93 4.10 -14.76 -11.91
C ARG A 93 5.07 -15.66 -12.65
N ALA A 94 6.33 -15.23 -12.76
CA ALA A 94 7.39 -16.08 -13.29
C ALA A 94 7.31 -17.36 -12.47
N GLN A 95 6.86 -18.45 -13.09
CA GLN A 95 6.83 -19.76 -12.46
C GLN A 95 8.26 -20.01 -12.04
N ILE A 96 8.51 -19.93 -10.73
CA ILE A 96 9.71 -20.49 -10.14
C ILE A 96 9.59 -21.96 -10.48
N LYS A 97 10.33 -22.37 -11.51
CA LYS A 97 10.50 -23.76 -11.89
C LYS A 97 11.30 -24.36 -10.76
N GLU A 98 10.60 -24.83 -9.72
CA GLU A 98 11.19 -25.77 -8.78
C GLU A 98 11.59 -26.98 -9.61
N GLU A 99 12.90 -27.08 -9.81
CA GLU A 99 13.56 -28.23 -10.40
C GLU A 99 13.15 -29.42 -9.55
N SER A 100 12.26 -30.24 -10.11
CA SER A 100 11.83 -31.48 -9.49
C SER A 100 13.04 -32.41 -9.40
N GLU A 101 13.72 -32.40 -8.25
CA GLU A 101 14.58 -33.51 -7.86
C GLU A 101 13.68 -34.74 -7.71
N SER A 102 13.60 -35.51 -8.80
CA SER A 102 13.08 -36.87 -8.78
C SER A 102 14.17 -37.75 -8.20
N GLU A 103 14.24 -37.85 -6.88
CA GLU A 103 14.93 -38.97 -6.24
C GLU A 103 13.90 -40.06 -5.90
N ASP A 104 14.06 -41.14 -6.67
CA ASP A 104 13.32 -42.38 -6.68
C ASP A 104 13.36 -43.05 -5.30
N ASN A 105 12.18 -43.19 -4.69
CA ASN A 105 12.01 -43.82 -3.38
C ASN A 105 12.06 -45.35 -3.56
N SER A 106 13.26 -45.94 -3.49
CA SER A 106 13.43 -47.40 -3.44
C SER A 106 13.70 -47.84 -2.00
N ALA A 107 12.62 -48.00 -1.24
CA ALA A 107 12.61 -48.78 -0.01
C ALA A 107 11.73 -50.03 -0.22
N ALA A 108 12.36 -51.16 -0.52
CA ALA A 108 11.75 -52.48 -0.37
C ALA A 108 12.73 -53.39 0.38
N VAL A 109 12.36 -53.65 1.63
CA VAL A 109 13.03 -54.51 2.62
C VAL A 109 12.48 -55.93 2.54
N THR A 110 13.36 -56.90 2.82
CA THR A 110 13.17 -58.33 3.23
C THR A 110 12.77 -59.41 2.23
N GLY A 111 13.57 -60.49 2.24
CA GLY A 111 13.33 -61.79 1.62
C GLY A 111 14.63 -62.57 1.47
#